data_AF-A0A920RI29-F1
#
_entry.id   AF-A0A920RI29-F1
#
_cell.length_a   1.000
_cell.length_b   1.000
_cell.length_c   1.000
_cell.angle_alpha   90.00
_cell.angle_beta   90.00
_cell.angle_gamma   90.00
#
_symmetry.space_group_name_H-M   'P 1'
#
loop_
_entity.id
_entity.type
_entity.pdbx_description
1 polymer ?
#
loop_
_entity_poly.entity_id
_entity_poly.type
_entity_poly.pdbx_seq_one_letter_code
_entity_poly.pdbx_strand_id
1 'polypeptide(L)' 'MTEGGWLGIAMPERYGGAGLGITEAAVLMHAVTDSGGAMSAASTIHINIFGPHPIVVYGSEAQRGTLVAAINRR' A
#
# COMPACT_ATOMS: atom_id res chain seq x y z
N MET A 1 11.39 3.77 0.42
CA MET A 1 9.94 3.48 0.49
C MET A 1 9.39 3.14 -0.89
N THR A 2 9.51 4.05 -1.87
CA THR A 2 9.07 3.82 -3.27
C THR A 2 9.88 2.72 -3.99
N GLU A 3 11.22 2.78 -3.97
CA GLU A 3 12.07 1.77 -4.63
C GLU A 3 11.88 0.34 -4.12
N GLY A 4 11.46 0.19 -2.85
CA GLY A 4 11.19 -1.11 -2.26
C GLY A 4 9.76 -1.60 -2.45
N GLY A 5 8.91 -0.90 -3.21
CA GLY A 5 7.52 -1.30 -3.46
C GLY A 5 6.59 -1.26 -2.25
N TRP A 6 7.05 -0.73 -1.12
CA TRP A 6 6.38 -0.82 0.18
C TRP A 6 5.05 -0.05 0.26
N LEU A 7 4.88 1.01 -0.54
CA LEU A 7 3.61 1.74 -0.62
C LEU A 7 2.53 0.93 -1.36
N GLY A 8 2.95 0.06 -2.28
CA GLY A 8 2.10 -0.87 -3.01
C GLY A 8 2.14 -2.30 -2.46
N ILE A 9 2.54 -2.48 -1.19
CA ILE A 9 2.85 -3.82 -0.63
C ILE A 9 1.70 -4.83 -0.78
N ALA A 10 0.46 -4.38 -0.57
CA ALA A 10 -0.75 -5.18 -0.68
C ALA A 10 -1.43 -5.11 -2.06
N MET A 11 -0.87 -4.33 -2.99
CA MET A 11 -1.49 -4.08 -4.29
C MET A 11 -1.09 -5.17 -5.31
N PRO A 12 -1.96 -5.52 -6.28
CA PRO A 12 -1.64 -6.53 -7.28
C PRO A 12 -0.42 -6.15 -8.15
N GLU A 13 0.41 -7.15 -8.46
CA GLU A 13 1.62 -6.99 -9.31
C GLU A 13 1.29 -6.43 -10.70
N ARG A 14 0.16 -6.83 -11.29
CA ARG A 14 -0.30 -6.34 -12.61
C ARG A 14 -0.52 -4.82 -12.66
N TYR A 15 -0.62 -4.16 -11.51
CA TYR A 15 -0.71 -2.70 -11.40
C TYR A 15 0.55 -2.07 -10.78
N GLY A 16 1.65 -2.82 -10.67
CA GLY A 16 2.93 -2.37 -10.12
C GLY A 16 3.07 -2.49 -8.60
N GLY A 17 2.19 -3.24 -7.93
CA GLY A 17 2.31 -3.52 -6.49
C GLY A 17 3.22 -4.71 -6.18
N ALA A 18 3.46 -4.97 -4.90
CA ALA A 18 4.29 -6.11 -4.46
C ALA A 18 3.52 -7.42 -4.29
N GLY A 19 2.18 -7.40 -4.34
CA GLY A 19 1.36 -8.61 -4.31
C GLY A 19 1.35 -9.40 -2.98
N LEU A 20 1.94 -8.88 -1.92
CA LEU A 20 2.13 -9.63 -0.66
C LEU A 20 0.83 -9.78 0.13
N GLY A 21 0.01 -8.72 0.19
CA GLY A 21 -1.30 -8.75 0.83
C GLY A 21 -1.40 -7.91 2.10
N ILE A 22 -2.58 -7.93 2.73
CA ILE A 22 -2.92 -7.07 3.88
C ILE A 22 -2.26 -7.55 5.17
N THR A 23 -1.98 -8.84 5.31
CA THR A 23 -1.25 -9.38 6.47
C THR A 23 0.17 -8.81 6.52
N GLU A 24 0.89 -8.85 5.41
CA GLU A 24 2.24 -8.30 5.27
C GLU A 24 2.25 -6.78 5.41
N ALA A 25 1.19 -6.11 4.92
CA ALA A 25 0.98 -4.69 5.18
C ALA A 25 0.85 -4.38 6.67
N ALA A 26 0.11 -5.21 7.43
CA ALA A 26 -0.01 -5.04 8.88
C ALA A 26 1.32 -5.26 9.60
N VAL A 27 2.10 -6.29 9.20
CA VAL A 27 3.45 -6.52 9.73
C VAL A 27 4.37 -5.32 9.48
N LEU A 28 4.34 -4.75 8.27
CA LEU A 28 5.06 -3.51 7.95
C LEU A 28 4.65 -2.36 8.89
N MET A 29 3.34 -2.18 9.11
CA MET A 29 2.87 -1.12 10.01
C MET A 29 3.35 -1.31 11.44
N HIS A 30 3.36 -2.55 11.93
CA HIS A 30 3.89 -2.86 13.26
C HIS A 30 5.35 -2.45 13.37
N ALA A 31 6.19 -2.82 12.40
CA ALA A 31 7.60 -2.43 12.38
C ALA A 31 7.79 -0.90 12.31
N VAL A 32 6.95 -0.19 11.56
CA VAL A 32 6.99 1.28 11.49
C VAL A 32 6.60 1.91 12.83
N THR A 33 5.55 1.40 13.49
CA THR A 33 5.13 1.92 14.81
C THR A 33 6.09 1.59 15.94
N ASP A 34 6.88 0.52 15.81
CA ASP A 34 7.91 0.14 16.78
C ASP A 34 9.22 0.93 16.58
N SER A 35 9.32 1.71 15.50
CA SER A 35 10.43 2.63 15.27
C SER A 35 10.31 3.90 16.12
N GLY A 36 11.39 4.68 16.21
CA GLY A 36 11.39 5.96 16.93
C GLY A 36 10.40 7.01 16.40
N GLY A 37 9.82 6.81 15.20
CA GLY A 37 8.78 7.67 14.64
C GLY A 37 7.35 7.31 15.07
N ALA A 38 7.15 6.12 15.66
CA ALA A 38 5.89 5.64 16.22
C ALA A 38 4.66 5.92 15.33
N MET A 39 3.57 6.40 15.93
CA MET A 39 2.32 6.68 15.24
C MET A 39 2.44 7.79 14.20
N SER A 40 3.33 8.77 14.41
CA SER A 40 3.59 9.84 13.43
C SER A 40 4.15 9.27 12.12
N ALA A 41 5.10 8.33 12.19
CA ALA A 41 5.61 7.64 11.00
C ALA A 41 4.50 6.84 10.30
N ALA A 42 3.72 6.07 11.06
CA ALA A 42 2.59 5.31 10.52
C ALA A 42 1.55 6.20 9.82
N SER A 43 1.22 7.36 10.41
CA SER A 43 0.26 8.31 9.85
C SER A 43 0.67 8.81 8.46
N THR A 44 1.97 8.93 8.16
CA THR A 44 2.45 9.41 6.85
C THR A 44 2.25 8.41 5.70
N ILE A 45 2.09 7.11 5.99
CA ILE A 45 2.06 6.06 4.94
C ILE A 45 0.80 5.19 4.94
N HIS A 46 0.12 5.01 6.08
CA HIS A 46 -0.93 3.99 6.20
C HIS A 46 -2.08 4.16 5.19
N ILE A 47 -2.46 5.40 4.87
CA ILE A 47 -3.56 5.65 3.94
C ILE A 47 -3.22 5.25 2.50
N ASN A 48 -1.95 5.32 2.11
CA ASN A 48 -1.50 4.87 0.79
C ASN A 48 -1.51 3.35 0.67
N ILE A 49 -1.38 2.64 1.80
CA ILE A 49 -1.36 1.19 1.87
C ILE A 49 -2.79 0.63 1.97
N PHE A 50 -3.61 1.12 2.92
CA PHE A 50 -4.93 0.56 3.19
C PHE A 50 -6.08 1.30 2.49
N GLY A 51 -5.94 2.61 2.28
CA GLY A 51 -6.96 3.43 1.63
C GLY A 51 -7.38 2.97 0.22
N PRO A 52 -6.46 2.44 -0.63
CA PRO A 52 -6.82 1.95 -1.96
C PRO A 52 -7.36 0.52 -1.97
N HIS A 53 -7.30 -0.21 -0.85
CA HIS A 53 -7.70 -1.61 -0.80
C HIS A 53 -9.17 -1.85 -1.23
N PRO A 54 -10.15 -0.98 -0.89
CA PRO A 54 -11.51 -1.09 -1.43
C PRO A 54 -11.57 -1.04 -2.96
N ILE A 55 -10.67 -0.30 -3.63
CA ILE A 55 -10.61 -0.26 -5.10
C ILE A 55 -10.06 -1.59 -5.64
N VAL A 56 -9.09 -2.18 -4.97
CA VAL A 56 -8.57 -3.51 -5.32
C VAL A 56 -9.67 -4.56 -5.23
N VAL A 57 -10.45 -4.56 -4.16
CA VAL A 57 -11.48 -5.58 -3.92
C VAL A 57 -12.73 -5.32 -4.78
N TYR A 58 -13.24 -4.08 -4.81
CA TYR A 58 -14.56 -3.76 -5.36
C TYR A 58 -14.55 -2.83 -6.58
N GLY A 59 -13.40 -2.23 -6.92
CA GLY A 59 -13.30 -1.31 -8.04
C GLY A 59 -13.46 -2.02 -9.39
N SER A 60 -13.91 -1.27 -10.40
CA SER A 60 -13.90 -1.72 -11.79
C SER A 60 -12.48 -1.88 -12.31
N GLU A 61 -12.29 -2.63 -13.40
CA GLU A 61 -10.97 -2.78 -14.03
C GLU A 61 -10.38 -1.42 -14.46
N ALA A 62 -11.22 -0.48 -14.92
CA ALA A 62 -10.77 0.88 -15.24
C ALA A 62 -10.28 1.65 -14.00
N GLN A 63 -11.00 1.54 -12.86
CA GLN A 63 -10.59 2.15 -11.61
C GLN A 63 -9.30 1.54 -11.07
N ARG A 64 -9.17 0.21 -11.10
CA ARG A 64 -7.96 -0.49 -10.68
C ARG A 64 -6.76 -0.11 -11.56
N GLY A 65 -6.92 -0.18 -12.88
CA GLY A 65 -5.87 0.14 -13.85
C GLY A 65 -5.36 1.58 -13.76
N THR A 66 -6.24 2.52 -13.40
CA THR A 66 -5.85 3.95 -13.29
C THR A 66 -5.37 4.30 -11.88
N LEU A 67 -6.19 4.04 -10.87
CA LEU A 67 -5.98 4.57 -9.52
C LEU A 67 -4.93 3.76 -8.75
N VAL A 68 -5.01 2.43 -8.80
CA VAL A 68 -4.03 1.57 -8.11
C VAL A 68 -2.65 1.73 -8.76
N ALA A 69 -2.59 1.79 -10.11
CA ALA A 69 -1.34 2.02 -10.80
C ALA A 69 -0.73 3.41 -10.53
N ALA A 70 -1.54 4.44 -10.30
CA ALA A 70 -1.03 5.78 -9.98
C ALA A 70 -0.34 5.83 -8.59
N ILE A 71 -0.80 5.04 -7.63
CA ILE A 71 -0.21 4.95 -6.29
C ILE A 71 1.15 4.26 -6.35
N ASN A 72 1.26 3.20 -7.15
CA ASN A 72 2.48 2.40 -7.25
C ASN A 72 3.61 3.09 -8.04
N ARG A 73 3.33 4.19 -8.74
CA ARG A 73 4.30 4.95 -9.54
C ARG A 73 4.92 6.15 -8.79
N ARG A 74 4.56 6.38 -7.53
CA ARG A 74 5.04 7.49 -6.68
C ARG A 74 5.88 6.96 -5.52
#